data_AF-A0AAV6KHT2-F1
#
_entry.id   AF-A0AAV6KHT2-F1
#
_cell.length_a   1.000
_cell.length_b   1.000
_cell.length_c   1.000
_cell.angle_alpha   90.00
_cell.angle_beta   90.00
_cell.angle_gamma   90.00
#
_symmetry.space_group_name_H-M   'P 1'
#
loop_
_entity.id
_entity.type
_entity.pdbx_description
1 polymer ?
#
loop_
_entity_poly.entity_id
_entity_poly.type
_entity_poly.pdbx_seq_one_letter_code
_entity_poly.pdbx_strand_id
1 'polypeptide(L)'
;MNKQHVRDHVAKMVSAESTQIAGFVVDLFCTPMMDVAAEFGLPSYVFFTSNAAVLGLMFHLETLSRDEKRDITELKDSDTELEIPGFVNPVPAKVLPSMLVDKQSGSAIFINIAKRFRESKGIIVNTFAELESNAVRSLAEDGNVPPVYPVGPVIHLVNNENEEEAMKIMRWLDDQPPLSVVFLCFGSMGISSPLVSPFRTCRTGEEVRAQIEGDSTSPRAKWPPDLVLDYKKDFRSDNTKVMLVIAKEIENGIRKLMEGWNECGEDIKQRVKEMSEKSKVAVVDRWSSYNFVGLLIEDFMNNMHTYAFRE
;
A
#
# COMPACT_ATOMS: atom_id res chain seq x y z
N MET A 1 7.52 15.12 -14.61
CA MET A 1 6.50 14.39 -15.40
C MET A 1 6.31 15.09 -16.73
N ASN A 2 6.16 14.33 -17.83
CA ASN A 2 6.12 14.88 -19.17
C ASN A 2 4.69 15.20 -19.64
N LYS A 3 4.12 16.32 -19.15
CA LYS A 3 2.73 16.73 -19.45
C LYS A 3 2.46 16.88 -20.95
N GLN A 4 3.45 17.33 -21.72
CA GLN A 4 3.28 17.59 -23.16
C GLN A 4 2.98 16.30 -23.93
N HIS A 5 3.69 15.21 -23.66
CA HIS A 5 3.46 13.95 -24.35
C HIS A 5 2.08 13.36 -24.05
N VAL A 6 1.61 13.49 -22.79
CA VAL A 6 0.27 13.06 -22.41
C VAL A 6 -0.79 13.89 -23.12
N ARG A 7 -0.61 15.22 -23.15
CA ARG A 7 -1.50 16.14 -23.86
C ARG A 7 -1.59 15.82 -25.35
N ASP A 8 -0.45 15.64 -26.03
CA ASP A 8 -0.41 15.34 -27.47
C ASP A 8 -1.08 14.00 -27.78
N HIS A 9 -0.95 13.01 -26.89
CA HIS A 9 -1.61 11.72 -27.05
C HIS A 9 -3.13 11.83 -26.87
N VAL A 10 -3.58 12.56 -25.85
CA VAL A 10 -5.01 12.77 -25.57
C VAL A 10 -5.68 13.57 -26.68
N ALA A 11 -5.03 14.61 -27.20
CA ALA A 11 -5.53 15.37 -28.34
C ALA A 11 -5.78 14.48 -29.57
N LYS A 12 -4.87 13.54 -29.85
CA LYS A 12 -5.05 12.57 -30.94
C LYS A 12 -6.22 11.62 -30.70
N MET A 13 -6.37 11.10 -29.47
CA MET A 13 -7.49 10.21 -29.12
C MET A 13 -8.84 10.92 -29.22
N VAL A 14 -8.94 12.16 -28.71
CA VAL A 14 -10.17 12.96 -28.78
C VAL A 14 -10.53 13.32 -30.23
N SER A 15 -9.54 13.53 -31.09
CA SER A 15 -9.78 13.78 -32.52
C SER A 15 -10.20 12.54 -33.32
N ALA A 16 -9.99 11.34 -32.78
CA ALA A 16 -10.44 10.11 -33.41
C ALA A 16 -11.91 9.86 -33.02
N GLU A 17 -12.84 10.17 -33.93
CA GLU A 17 -14.31 10.09 -33.72
C GLU A 17 -14.83 8.74 -33.19
N SER A 18 -14.01 7.68 -33.22
CA SER A 18 -14.35 6.34 -32.71
C SER A 18 -14.03 6.11 -31.23
N THR A 19 -13.40 7.06 -30.52
CA THR A 19 -12.93 6.83 -29.14
C THR A 19 -13.56 7.81 -28.17
N GLN A 20 -14.30 7.29 -27.19
CA GLN A 20 -14.81 8.09 -26.08
C GLN A 20 -13.96 7.88 -24.83
N ILE A 21 -13.44 8.98 -24.26
CA ILE A 21 -12.61 8.93 -23.06
C ILE A 21 -13.51 9.16 -21.84
N ALA A 22 -13.59 8.18 -20.94
CA ALA A 22 -14.39 8.27 -19.72
C ALA A 22 -13.72 9.11 -18.62
N GLY A 23 -12.40 9.26 -18.64
CA GLY A 23 -11.63 10.01 -17.65
C GLY A 23 -10.18 9.56 -17.54
N PHE A 24 -9.41 10.25 -16.70
CA PHE A 24 -8.03 9.89 -16.39
C PHE A 24 -7.99 9.08 -15.10
N VAL A 25 -7.20 8.02 -15.06
CA VAL A 25 -6.80 7.35 -13.81
C VAL A 25 -5.32 7.60 -13.61
N VAL A 26 -4.95 8.27 -12.52
CA VAL A 26 -3.57 8.67 -12.23
C VAL A 26 -3.08 8.05 -10.93
N ASP A 27 -1.83 7.62 -10.87
CA ASP A 27 -1.18 7.21 -9.63
C ASP A 27 -1.15 8.37 -8.60
N LEU A 28 -1.03 8.05 -7.31
CA LEU A 28 -0.97 9.00 -6.21
C LEU A 28 0.11 10.09 -6.34
N PHE A 29 1.20 9.85 -7.08
CA PHE A 29 2.25 10.84 -7.36
C PHE A 29 2.06 11.57 -8.71
N CYS A 30 1.05 11.19 -9.50
CA CYS A 30 0.80 11.69 -10.85
C CYS A 30 -0.37 12.69 -10.93
N THR A 31 -0.77 13.29 -9.80
CA THR A 31 -1.81 14.33 -9.73
C THR A 31 -1.59 15.57 -10.62
N PRO A 32 -0.35 15.94 -11.04
CA PRO A 32 -0.18 16.99 -12.06
C PRO A 32 -0.83 16.65 -13.42
N MET A 33 -1.08 15.38 -13.75
CA MET A 33 -1.78 15.00 -15.00
C MET A 33 -3.27 15.32 -14.97
N MET A 34 -3.85 15.56 -13.79
CA MET A 34 -5.25 15.99 -13.69
C MET A 34 -5.45 17.36 -14.35
N ASP A 35 -4.43 18.22 -14.36
CA ASP A 35 -4.48 19.50 -15.08
C ASP A 35 -4.61 19.28 -16.60
N VAL A 36 -3.91 18.27 -17.13
CA VAL A 36 -4.02 17.90 -18.54
C VAL A 36 -5.41 17.37 -18.84
N ALA A 37 -5.99 16.53 -17.97
CA ALA A 37 -7.37 16.07 -18.14
C ALA A 37 -8.37 17.23 -18.17
N ALA A 38 -8.19 18.21 -17.28
CA ALA A 38 -9.05 19.39 -17.18
C ALA A 38 -9.00 20.27 -18.44
N GLU A 39 -7.87 20.35 -19.14
CA GLU A 39 -7.76 21.05 -20.44
C GLU A 39 -8.70 20.47 -21.51
N PHE A 40 -9.00 19.18 -21.44
CA PHE A 40 -9.96 18.49 -22.34
C PHE A 40 -11.35 18.33 -21.69
N GLY A 41 -11.58 18.92 -20.52
CA GLY A 41 -12.83 18.81 -19.78
C GLY A 41 -13.12 17.41 -19.24
N LEU A 42 -12.12 16.54 -19.11
CA LEU A 42 -12.25 15.15 -18.64
C LEU A 42 -12.09 15.04 -17.12
N PRO A 43 -12.83 14.15 -16.44
CA PRO A 43 -12.67 13.93 -15.00
C PRO A 43 -11.39 13.16 -14.73
N SER A 44 -10.88 13.28 -13.50
CA SER A 44 -9.71 12.54 -13.04
C SER A 44 -10.01 11.73 -11.79
N TYR A 45 -9.49 10.51 -11.75
CA TYR A 45 -9.55 9.58 -10.64
C TYR A 45 -8.15 9.30 -10.16
N VAL A 46 -7.97 9.16 -8.85
CA VAL A 46 -6.67 8.81 -8.27
C VAL A 46 -6.67 7.32 -7.94
N PHE A 47 -5.70 6.58 -8.46
CA PHE A 47 -5.39 5.24 -7.98
C PHE A 47 -4.37 5.35 -6.84
N PHE A 48 -4.86 5.16 -5.62
CA PHE A 48 -4.07 5.24 -4.39
C PHE A 48 -3.46 3.86 -4.08
N THR A 49 -2.17 3.71 -4.36
CA THR A 49 -1.44 2.42 -4.20
C THR A 49 -1.00 2.13 -2.75
N SER A 50 -1.67 2.75 -1.78
CA SER A 50 -1.54 2.47 -0.35
C SER A 50 -2.93 2.17 0.24
N ASN A 51 -3.02 1.97 1.55
CA ASN A 51 -4.24 1.53 2.23
C ASN A 51 -5.18 2.71 2.60
N ALA A 52 -6.44 2.40 2.91
CA ALA A 52 -7.44 3.43 3.23
C ALA A 52 -7.09 4.22 4.51
N ALA A 53 -6.47 3.58 5.50
CA ALA A 53 -6.06 4.26 6.73
C ALA A 53 -5.01 5.35 6.47
N VAL A 54 -4.03 5.11 5.59
CA VAL A 54 -3.03 6.11 5.19
C VAL A 54 -3.67 7.24 4.38
N LEU A 55 -4.66 6.95 3.53
CA LEU A 55 -5.42 7.98 2.83
C LEU A 55 -6.15 8.91 3.83
N GLY A 56 -6.83 8.32 4.82
CA GLY A 56 -7.49 9.06 5.90
C GLY A 56 -6.50 9.91 6.72
N LEU A 57 -5.33 9.36 7.06
CA LEU A 57 -4.26 10.12 7.71
C LEU A 57 -3.79 11.31 6.87
N MET A 58 -3.60 11.13 5.55
CA MET A 58 -3.19 12.23 4.67
C MET A 58 -4.22 13.36 4.65
N PHE A 59 -5.52 13.04 4.58
CA PHE A 59 -6.57 14.05 4.66
C PHE A 59 -6.62 14.72 6.03
N HIS A 60 -6.45 13.96 7.11
CA HIS A 60 -6.44 14.50 8.46
C HIS A 60 -5.29 15.50 8.66
N LEU A 61 -4.07 15.14 8.25
CA LEU A 61 -2.90 16.05 8.33
C LEU A 61 -3.09 17.30 7.46
N GLU A 62 -3.71 17.15 6.28
CA GLU A 62 -4.05 18.30 5.43
C GLU A 62 -5.06 19.23 6.11
N THR A 63 -6.11 18.68 6.73
CA THR A 63 -7.10 19.44 7.51
C THR A 63 -6.46 20.16 8.70
N LEU A 64 -5.62 19.49 9.49
CA LEU A 64 -4.90 20.11 10.61
C LEU A 64 -4.01 21.29 10.12
N SER A 65 -3.34 21.12 8.99
CA SER A 65 -2.51 22.17 8.41
C SER A 65 -3.33 23.33 7.86
N ARG A 66 -4.48 23.06 7.22
CA ARG A 66 -5.33 24.07 6.58
C ARG A 66 -6.21 24.83 7.57
N ASP A 67 -6.95 24.12 8.41
CA ASP A 67 -8.04 24.66 9.22
C ASP A 67 -7.56 25.10 10.60
N GLU A 68 -6.66 24.31 11.21
CA GLU A 68 -6.08 24.61 12.52
C GLU A 68 -4.75 25.37 12.44
N LYS A 69 -4.21 25.57 11.23
CA LYS A 69 -2.90 26.19 10.97
C LYS A 69 -1.76 25.54 11.77
N ARG A 70 -1.91 24.24 12.07
CA ARG A 70 -0.92 23.48 12.82
C ARG A 70 0.30 23.19 11.95
N ASP A 71 1.49 23.42 12.48
CA ASP A 71 2.72 22.94 11.84
C ASP A 71 2.84 21.43 12.07
N ILE A 72 2.45 20.64 11.07
CA ILE A 72 2.50 19.18 11.16
C ILE A 72 3.93 18.65 11.26
N THR A 73 4.96 19.46 11.03
CA THR A 73 6.35 19.03 11.18
C THR A 73 6.80 18.95 12.65
N GLU A 74 6.04 19.56 13.56
CA GLU A 74 6.21 19.41 15.02
C GLU A 74 5.77 18.03 15.52
N LEU A 75 5.01 17.28 14.71
CA LEU A 75 4.61 15.91 15.02
C LEU A 75 5.77 14.92 14.90
N LYS A 76 6.83 15.27 14.17
CA LYS A 76 7.98 14.40 13.96
C LYS A 76 8.63 14.03 15.30
N ASP A 77 8.72 12.73 15.56
CA ASP A 77 9.28 12.15 16.78
C ASP A 77 8.57 12.58 18.09
N SER A 78 7.36 13.14 18.00
CA SER A 78 6.56 13.58 19.15
C SER A 78 5.77 12.41 19.78
N ASP A 79 5.59 12.47 21.10
CA ASP A 79 4.70 11.56 21.86
C ASP A 79 3.23 12.01 21.86
N THR A 80 2.88 13.04 21.07
CA THR A 80 1.47 13.47 20.95
C THR A 80 0.59 12.34 20.43
N GLU A 81 -0.45 11.99 21.17
CA GLU A 81 -1.50 11.07 20.73
C GLU A 81 -2.45 11.79 19.77
N LEU A 82 -2.63 11.22 18.57
CA LEU A 82 -3.48 11.79 17.52
C LEU A 82 -4.76 10.95 17.37
N GLU A 83 -5.90 11.64 17.47
CA GLU A 83 -7.22 11.06 17.15
C GLU A 83 -7.47 11.19 15.64
N ILE A 84 -7.03 10.20 14.88
CA ILE A 84 -7.16 10.21 13.42
C ILE A 84 -8.52 9.58 13.04
N PRO A 85 -9.37 10.27 12.27
CA PRO A 85 -10.60 9.69 11.75
C PRO A 85 -10.36 8.35 11.02
N GLY A 86 -11.16 7.34 11.37
CA GLY A 86 -11.04 5.98 10.82
C GLY A 86 -10.06 5.05 11.54
N PHE A 87 -9.25 5.56 12.47
CA PHE A 87 -8.44 4.72 13.37
C PHE A 87 -9.24 4.33 14.61
N VAL A 88 -9.05 3.10 15.10
CA VAL A 88 -9.76 2.59 16.29
C VAL A 88 -9.22 3.21 17.57
N ASN A 89 -7.91 3.45 17.62
CA ASN A 89 -7.21 3.96 18.79
C ASN A 89 -6.42 5.21 18.39
N PRO A 90 -6.19 6.14 19.33
CA PRO A 90 -5.21 7.20 19.15
C PRO A 90 -3.84 6.63 18.76
N VAL A 91 -3.12 7.39 17.94
CA VAL A 91 -1.82 6.98 17.40
C VAL A 91 -0.74 7.98 17.83
N PRO A 92 0.36 7.53 18.46
CA PRO A 92 1.48 8.41 18.79
C PRO A 92 2.12 8.99 17.53
N ALA A 93 2.33 10.31 17.49
CA ALA A 93 2.85 11.00 16.31
C ALA A 93 4.22 10.46 15.81
N LYS A 94 5.07 9.98 16.73
CA LYS A 94 6.36 9.34 16.41
C LYS A 94 6.26 8.07 15.57
N VAL A 95 5.11 7.40 15.52
CA VAL A 95 4.93 6.20 14.69
C VAL A 95 4.44 6.51 13.28
N LEU A 96 4.06 7.76 13.00
CA LEU A 96 3.66 8.18 11.66
C LEU A 96 4.80 7.96 10.64
N PRO A 97 4.46 7.71 9.36
CA PRO A 97 5.45 7.72 8.29
C PRO A 97 6.16 9.08 8.27
N SER A 98 7.50 9.10 8.40
CA SER A 98 8.18 10.37 8.67
C SER A 98 8.05 11.34 7.50
N MET A 99 7.91 10.82 6.27
CA MET A 99 7.69 11.62 5.07
C MET A 99 6.44 12.50 5.13
N LEU A 100 5.43 12.14 5.94
CA LEU A 100 4.21 12.93 6.11
C LEU A 100 4.41 14.12 7.07
N VAL A 101 5.42 14.06 7.93
CA VAL A 101 5.69 15.05 9.00
C VAL A 101 7.11 15.63 8.93
N ASP A 102 7.80 15.44 7.81
CA ASP A 102 9.20 15.85 7.67
C ASP A 102 9.38 17.36 7.41
N LYS A 103 10.46 17.93 7.95
CA LYS A 103 10.81 19.36 7.84
C LYS A 103 11.48 19.73 6.51
N GLN A 104 12.03 18.76 5.77
CA GLN A 104 12.79 18.95 4.52
C GLN A 104 11.85 18.87 3.31
N SER A 105 10.70 19.55 3.39
CA SER A 105 9.67 19.64 2.35
C SER A 105 8.85 18.37 2.07
N GLY A 106 9.17 17.22 2.69
CA GLY A 106 8.38 15.99 2.51
C GLY A 106 6.92 16.19 2.87
N SER A 107 6.64 16.70 4.07
CA SER A 107 5.30 17.01 4.55
C SER A 107 4.54 17.95 3.61
N ALA A 108 5.17 19.02 3.13
CA ALA A 108 4.58 19.98 2.20
C ALA A 108 4.15 19.32 0.87
N ILE A 109 4.96 18.39 0.34
CA ILE A 109 4.61 17.62 -0.86
C ILE A 109 3.37 16.77 -0.60
N PHE A 110 3.33 16.04 0.51
CA PHE A 110 2.19 15.16 0.81
C PHE A 110 0.90 15.92 1.16
N ILE A 111 0.99 17.07 1.86
CA ILE A 111 -0.15 17.98 2.03
C ILE A 111 -0.67 18.42 0.66
N ASN A 112 0.21 18.85 -0.25
CA ASN A 112 -0.21 19.29 -1.58
C ASN A 112 -0.84 18.15 -2.38
N ILE A 113 -0.28 16.94 -2.30
CA ILE A 113 -0.86 15.75 -2.93
C ILE A 113 -2.25 15.44 -2.34
N ALA A 114 -2.42 15.50 -1.02
CA ALA A 114 -3.71 15.30 -0.36
C ALA A 114 -4.76 16.34 -0.80
N LYS A 115 -4.36 17.61 -0.92
CA LYS A 115 -5.22 18.67 -1.50
C LYS A 115 -5.68 18.30 -2.91
N ARG A 116 -4.74 17.85 -3.76
CA ARG A 116 -5.03 17.41 -5.12
C ARG A 116 -5.95 16.19 -5.18
N PHE A 117 -5.89 15.29 -4.20
CA PHE A 117 -6.84 14.18 -4.13
C PHE A 117 -8.27 14.67 -3.94
N ARG A 118 -8.49 15.74 -3.15
CA ARG A 118 -9.84 16.33 -2.96
C ARG A 118 -10.44 16.91 -4.24
N GLU A 119 -9.60 17.27 -5.22
CA GLU A 119 -10.03 17.79 -6.52
C GLU A 119 -10.38 16.68 -7.52
N SER A 120 -10.09 15.41 -7.19
CA SER A 120 -10.43 14.27 -8.05
C SER A 120 -11.92 13.97 -8.00
N LYS A 121 -12.44 13.38 -9.08
CA LYS A 121 -13.82 12.90 -9.13
C LYS A 121 -14.04 11.68 -8.23
N GLY A 122 -13.00 10.89 -7.98
CA GLY A 122 -13.04 9.74 -7.10
C GLY A 122 -11.66 9.14 -6.86
N ILE A 123 -11.53 8.35 -5.81
CA ILE A 123 -10.28 7.74 -5.38
C ILE A 123 -10.45 6.23 -5.33
N ILE A 124 -9.66 5.52 -6.12
CA ILE A 124 -9.64 4.07 -6.19
C ILE A 124 -8.54 3.57 -5.25
N VAL A 125 -8.86 2.66 -4.34
CA VAL A 125 -7.92 2.14 -3.34
C VAL A 125 -7.84 0.63 -3.50
N ASN A 126 -6.62 0.09 -3.54
CA ASN A 126 -6.40 -1.36 -3.59
C ASN A 126 -6.55 -1.99 -2.19
N THR A 127 -7.77 -1.97 -1.67
CA THR A 127 -8.17 -2.56 -0.39
C THR A 127 -9.62 -3.05 -0.47
N PHE A 128 -10.09 -3.76 0.56
CA PHE A 128 -11.47 -4.22 0.67
C PHE A 128 -12.07 -3.83 2.02
N ALA A 129 -13.39 -3.64 2.05
CA ALA A 129 -14.08 -3.04 3.19
C ALA A 129 -13.93 -3.85 4.49
N GLU A 130 -13.85 -5.17 4.40
CA GLU A 130 -13.72 -6.06 5.54
C GLU A 130 -12.33 -5.98 6.21
N LEU A 131 -11.31 -5.52 5.49
CA LEU A 131 -9.96 -5.31 6.04
C LEU A 131 -9.85 -3.98 6.79
N GLU A 132 -10.43 -2.92 6.23
CA GLU A 132 -10.25 -1.54 6.70
C GLU A 132 -11.59 -0.84 6.97
N SER A 133 -12.53 -1.55 7.60
CA SER A 133 -13.93 -1.10 7.72
C SER A 133 -14.09 0.29 8.34
N ASN A 134 -13.25 0.63 9.32
CA ASN A 134 -13.33 1.93 10.00
C ASN A 134 -12.77 3.06 9.13
N ALA A 135 -11.66 2.83 8.44
CA ALA A 135 -11.08 3.81 7.53
C ALA A 135 -11.99 4.05 6.32
N VAL A 136 -12.51 2.98 5.70
CA VAL A 136 -13.44 3.07 4.57
C VAL A 136 -14.71 3.81 4.98
N ARG A 137 -15.31 3.47 6.13
CA ARG A 137 -16.50 4.18 6.63
C ARG A 137 -16.22 5.65 6.90
N SER A 138 -15.14 5.96 7.61
CA SER A 138 -14.77 7.34 7.94
C SER A 138 -14.53 8.20 6.69
N LEU A 139 -13.93 7.63 5.64
CA LEU A 139 -13.73 8.33 4.36
C LEU A 139 -15.05 8.57 3.63
N ALA A 140 -15.98 7.62 3.69
CA ALA A 140 -17.29 7.75 3.05
C ALA A 140 -18.22 8.75 3.76
N GLU A 141 -18.06 8.93 5.07
CA GLU A 141 -18.85 9.86 5.89
C GLU A 141 -18.32 11.30 5.86
N ASP A 142 -17.06 11.52 5.46
CA ASP A 142 -16.48 12.87 5.32
C ASP A 142 -16.93 13.53 4.01
N GLY A 143 -17.83 14.51 4.11
CA GLY A 143 -18.33 15.27 2.97
C GLY A 143 -17.29 16.11 2.21
N ASN A 144 -16.05 16.19 2.70
CA ASN A 144 -14.94 16.87 2.03
C ASN A 144 -14.01 15.88 1.27
N VAL A 145 -14.30 14.59 1.32
CA VAL A 145 -13.54 13.53 0.64
C VAL A 145 -14.32 13.08 -0.60
N PRO A 146 -13.68 12.98 -1.78
CA PRO A 146 -14.33 12.42 -2.97
C PRO A 146 -14.74 10.96 -2.75
N PRO A 147 -15.69 10.42 -3.53
CA PRO A 147 -16.05 9.02 -3.48
C PRO A 147 -14.83 8.10 -3.49
N VAL A 148 -14.73 7.23 -2.48
CA VAL A 148 -13.65 6.24 -2.36
C VAL A 148 -14.16 4.87 -2.79
N TYR A 149 -13.43 4.21 -3.68
CA TYR A 149 -13.73 2.89 -4.23
C TYR A 149 -12.67 1.86 -3.78
N PRO A 150 -12.93 1.11 -2.70
CA PRO A 150 -12.15 -0.07 -2.33
C PRO A 150 -12.39 -1.20 -3.35
N VAL A 151 -11.46 -1.39 -4.28
CA VAL A 151 -11.60 -2.37 -5.39
C VAL A 151 -10.68 -3.58 -5.24
N GLY A 152 -10.06 -3.74 -4.08
CA GLY A 152 -9.03 -4.74 -3.82
C GLY A 152 -9.56 -6.09 -3.32
N PRO A 153 -8.68 -7.07 -3.12
CA PRO A 153 -7.29 -7.03 -3.52
C PRO A 153 -7.16 -7.20 -5.05
N VAL A 154 -6.53 -6.23 -5.71
CA VAL A 154 -6.17 -6.31 -7.13
C VAL A 154 -4.90 -7.14 -7.24
N ILE A 155 -5.07 -8.43 -7.51
CA ILE A 155 -3.97 -9.38 -7.66
C ILE A 155 -3.93 -9.84 -9.13
N HIS A 156 -2.87 -9.46 -9.85
CA HIS A 156 -2.57 -10.06 -11.15
C HIS A 156 -1.88 -11.40 -10.92
N LEU A 157 -2.66 -12.49 -10.93
CA LEU A 157 -2.14 -13.86 -10.79
C LEU A 157 -1.62 -14.47 -12.10
N VAL A 158 -1.79 -13.77 -13.23
CA VAL A 158 -1.36 -14.25 -14.55
C VAL A 158 -0.11 -13.47 -14.95
N ASN A 159 1.06 -14.01 -14.61
CA ASN A 159 2.31 -13.57 -15.19
C ASN A 159 3.11 -14.81 -15.60
N ASN A 160 3.02 -15.16 -16.89
CA ASN A 160 3.61 -16.37 -17.46
C ASN A 160 5.12 -16.24 -17.72
N GLU A 161 5.74 -15.13 -17.33
CA GLU A 161 7.10 -14.80 -17.73
C GLU A 161 8.17 -15.65 -17.00
N ASN A 162 7.82 -16.35 -15.91
CA ASN A 162 8.75 -17.21 -15.14
C ASN A 162 8.08 -18.47 -14.54
N GLU A 163 7.17 -19.12 -15.27
CA GLU A 163 6.47 -20.33 -14.78
C GLU A 163 7.41 -21.45 -14.32
N GLU A 164 8.54 -21.64 -15.01
CA GLU A 164 9.52 -22.68 -14.67
C GLU A 164 10.18 -22.44 -13.30
N GLU A 165 10.57 -21.20 -13.01
CA GLU A 165 11.19 -20.86 -11.73
C GLU A 165 10.16 -20.91 -10.60
N ALA A 166 8.94 -20.44 -10.86
CA ALA A 166 7.83 -20.60 -9.92
C ALA A 166 7.57 -22.08 -9.61
N MET A 167 7.56 -22.97 -10.63
CA MET A 167 7.39 -24.41 -10.42
C MET A 167 8.52 -25.04 -9.60
N LYS A 168 9.77 -24.59 -9.77
CA LYS A 168 10.90 -25.07 -8.95
C LYS A 168 10.73 -24.69 -7.48
N ILE A 169 10.30 -23.45 -7.21
CA ILE A 169 10.03 -22.97 -5.86
C ILE A 169 8.86 -23.75 -5.24
N MET A 170 7.78 -23.95 -5.99
CA MET A 170 6.62 -24.71 -5.49
C MET A 170 6.98 -26.15 -5.14
N ARG A 171 7.76 -26.85 -5.98
CA ARG A 171 8.24 -28.21 -5.65
C ARG A 171 9.11 -28.23 -4.40
N TRP A 172 9.99 -27.24 -4.25
CA TRP A 172 10.82 -27.14 -3.04
C TRP A 172 9.97 -26.91 -1.78
N LEU A 173 8.92 -26.07 -1.87
CA LEU A 173 7.97 -25.84 -0.77
C LEU A 173 7.18 -27.09 -0.41
N ASP A 174 6.76 -27.88 -1.40
CA ASP A 174 6.02 -29.14 -1.19
C ASP A 174 6.86 -30.18 -0.41
N ASP A 175 8.18 -30.14 -0.54
CA ASP A 175 9.11 -31.01 0.19
C ASP A 175 9.38 -30.56 1.64
N GLN A 176 8.89 -29.38 2.07
CA GLN A 176 9.11 -28.87 3.43
C GLN A 176 7.99 -29.31 4.40
N PRO A 177 8.31 -29.51 5.69
CA PRO A 177 7.27 -29.72 6.70
C PRO A 177 6.23 -28.58 6.73
N PRO A 178 4.96 -28.86 7.05
CA PRO A 178 3.96 -27.81 7.20
C PRO A 178 4.39 -26.76 8.24
N LEU A 179 4.18 -25.49 7.90
CA LEU A 179 4.47 -24.35 8.79
C LEU A 179 5.95 -24.26 9.23
N SER A 180 6.91 -24.69 8.41
CA SER A 180 8.35 -24.62 8.74
C SER A 180 9.14 -23.55 7.97
N VAL A 181 8.57 -22.99 6.90
CA VAL A 181 9.27 -22.04 6.01
C VAL A 181 9.01 -20.60 6.44
N VAL A 182 10.06 -19.79 6.46
CA VAL A 182 9.98 -18.33 6.64
C VAL A 182 10.36 -17.67 5.32
N PHE A 183 9.42 -16.91 4.74
CA PHE A 183 9.68 -16.06 3.59
C PHE A 183 10.03 -14.65 4.04
N LEU A 184 11.13 -14.08 3.53
CA LEU A 184 11.61 -12.75 3.87
C LEU A 184 11.73 -11.89 2.61
N CYS A 185 10.98 -10.80 2.54
CA CYS A 185 10.99 -9.86 1.43
C CYS A 185 10.74 -8.43 1.93
N PHE A 186 11.57 -7.49 1.49
CA PHE A 186 11.51 -6.07 1.91
C PHE A 186 10.93 -5.16 0.82
N GLY A 187 10.34 -5.76 -0.22
CA GLY A 187 9.89 -5.05 -1.40
C GLY A 187 11.06 -4.58 -2.29
N SER A 188 10.73 -4.03 -3.45
CA SER A 188 11.69 -3.56 -4.45
C SER A 188 12.54 -2.37 -4.00
N MET A 189 12.18 -1.76 -2.86
CA MET A 189 12.76 -0.54 -2.33
C MET A 189 13.34 -0.71 -0.91
N GLY A 190 13.29 -1.91 -0.34
CA GLY A 190 13.85 -2.21 0.98
C GLY A 190 15.25 -2.82 0.88
N ILE A 191 16.19 -2.29 1.67
CA ILE A 191 17.64 -2.59 1.79
C ILE A 191 18.55 -1.60 1.02
N SER A 192 19.38 -0.87 1.77
CA SER A 192 20.44 -0.01 1.22
C SER A 192 21.73 -0.03 2.05
N SER A 193 22.10 -1.16 2.68
CA SER A 193 23.33 -1.25 3.47
C SER A 193 24.15 -2.52 3.15
N PRO A 194 25.49 -2.42 3.07
CA PRO A 194 26.39 -3.54 2.81
C PRO A 194 26.63 -4.47 4.02
N LEU A 195 26.02 -4.22 5.19
CA LEU A 195 26.25 -5.03 6.40
C LEU A 195 25.48 -6.36 6.42
N VAL A 196 24.57 -6.59 5.47
CA VAL A 196 23.82 -7.85 5.36
C VAL A 196 24.62 -8.86 4.51
N SER A 197 25.68 -9.41 5.09
CA SER A 197 26.64 -10.31 4.43
C SER A 197 26.06 -11.66 3.94
N PRO A 198 25.00 -12.26 4.52
CA PRO A 198 24.42 -13.48 3.94
C PRO A 198 23.19 -13.26 3.04
N PHE A 199 22.51 -12.11 3.09
CA PHE A 199 21.30 -11.86 2.28
C PHE A 199 21.63 -10.85 1.19
N ARG A 200 22.11 -11.34 0.04
CA ARG A 200 22.23 -10.51 -1.16
C ARG A 200 20.87 -9.97 -1.55
N THR A 201 20.85 -8.71 -1.97
CA THR A 201 19.70 -8.03 -2.55
C THR A 201 19.15 -8.81 -3.74
N CYS A 202 17.97 -9.39 -3.58
CA CYS A 202 17.26 -10.00 -4.68
C CYS A 202 16.52 -8.91 -5.46
N ARG A 203 17.00 -8.60 -6.67
CA ARG A 203 16.09 -8.09 -7.71
C ARG A 203 15.10 -9.22 -8.01
N THR A 204 13.87 -8.85 -8.39
CA THR A 204 12.79 -9.75 -8.80
C THR A 204 13.32 -11.05 -9.42
N GLY A 205 13.15 -12.17 -8.72
CA GLY A 205 13.51 -13.51 -9.22
C GLY A 205 14.68 -14.23 -8.54
N GLU A 206 15.34 -13.66 -7.52
CA GLU A 206 16.26 -14.44 -6.67
C GLU A 206 15.68 -14.58 -5.25
N GLU A 207 15.82 -15.75 -4.63
CA GLU A 207 15.42 -16.00 -3.24
C GLU A 207 16.68 -16.14 -2.37
N VAL A 208 16.66 -15.54 -1.18
CA VAL A 208 17.62 -15.94 -0.15
C VAL A 208 17.12 -17.19 0.53
N ARG A 209 17.71 -18.32 0.15
CA ARG A 209 17.50 -19.62 0.79
C ARG A 209 18.20 -19.64 2.15
N ALA A 210 17.46 -19.36 3.21
CA ALA A 210 17.89 -19.70 4.57
C ALA A 210 17.18 -20.98 4.98
N GLN A 211 17.81 -22.14 4.76
CA GLN A 211 17.38 -23.38 5.39
C GLN A 211 17.82 -23.33 6.85
N ILE A 212 16.86 -23.21 7.75
CA ILE A 212 17.08 -23.51 9.16
C ILE A 212 17.05 -25.03 9.23
N GLU A 213 18.22 -25.67 9.09
CA GLU A 213 18.34 -27.12 9.30
C GLU A 213 17.99 -27.41 10.77
N GLY A 214 16.75 -27.84 10.99
CA GLY A 214 16.32 -28.50 12.21
C GLY A 214 16.85 -29.93 12.16
N ASP A 215 18.02 -30.18 12.74
CA ASP A 215 18.42 -31.54 13.08
C ASP A 215 17.39 -32.09 14.07
N SER A 216 16.71 -33.18 13.68
CA SER A 216 15.73 -33.92 14.48
C SER A 216 16.25 -34.38 15.86
N THR A 217 17.55 -34.20 16.15
CA THR A 217 18.17 -34.52 17.44
C THR A 217 18.48 -33.31 18.33
N SER A 218 18.24 -32.07 17.87
CA SER A 218 18.49 -30.85 18.65
C SER A 218 17.40 -29.78 18.42
N PRO A 219 16.63 -29.37 19.46
CA PRO A 219 15.54 -28.40 19.34
C PRO A 219 16.01 -26.94 19.13
N ARG A 220 17.28 -26.72 18.78
CA ARG A 220 17.83 -25.39 18.54
C ARG A 220 18.22 -25.24 17.07
N ALA A 221 17.31 -24.65 16.30
CA ALA A 221 17.65 -23.87 15.11
C ALA A 221 18.84 -22.96 15.44
N LYS A 222 20.02 -23.22 14.86
CA LYS A 222 21.19 -22.35 15.03
C LYS A 222 21.09 -21.21 14.04
N TRP A 223 20.63 -20.06 14.51
CA TRP A 223 20.65 -18.81 13.76
C TRP A 223 22.09 -18.29 13.64
N PRO A 224 22.48 -17.67 12.51
CA PRO A 224 23.75 -16.97 12.42
C PRO A 224 23.81 -15.89 13.52
N PRO A 225 24.86 -15.87 14.36
CA PRO A 225 24.97 -14.91 15.46
C PRO A 225 25.01 -13.44 14.97
N ASP A 226 25.29 -13.22 13.68
CA ASP A 226 25.51 -11.90 13.08
C ASP A 226 24.34 -11.44 12.17
N LEU A 227 23.14 -12.04 12.29
CA LEU A 227 21.98 -11.63 11.49
C LEU A 227 21.45 -10.26 11.92
N VAL A 228 21.98 -9.18 11.36
CA VAL A 228 21.45 -7.82 11.57
C VAL A 228 20.63 -7.41 10.35
N LEU A 229 19.40 -6.95 10.59
CA LEU A 229 18.57 -6.38 9.53
C LEU A 229 18.55 -4.86 9.63
N ASP A 230 19.07 -4.23 8.58
CA ASP A 230 19.00 -2.79 8.39
C ASP A 230 17.66 -2.45 7.69
N TYR A 231 16.65 -2.11 8.49
CA TYR A 231 15.36 -1.65 7.96
C TYR A 231 15.33 -0.12 7.88
N LYS A 232 15.17 0.42 6.67
CA LYS A 232 14.97 1.86 6.46
C LYS A 232 13.49 2.17 6.61
N LYS A 233 13.12 2.87 7.69
CA LYS A 233 11.74 3.33 7.92
C LYS A 233 11.28 4.32 6.82
N ASP A 234 12.23 5.05 6.22
CA ASP A 234 11.95 6.12 5.27
C ASP A 234 12.73 5.99 3.97
N PHE A 235 12.03 5.76 2.85
CA PHE A 235 12.67 5.52 1.56
C PHE A 235 13.50 6.72 1.05
N ARG A 236 13.15 7.96 1.44
CA ARG A 236 13.70 9.21 0.84
C ARG A 236 14.75 9.96 1.66
N SER A 237 14.99 9.61 2.92
CA SER A 237 15.93 10.36 3.76
C SER A 237 17.22 9.58 3.94
N ASP A 238 18.35 10.14 3.49
CA ASP A 238 19.68 9.55 3.69
C ASP A 238 20.20 9.73 5.13
N ASN A 239 19.51 10.56 5.93
CA ASN A 239 19.85 10.87 7.31
C ASN A 239 18.91 10.20 8.33
N THR A 240 18.09 9.23 7.93
CA THR A 240 17.19 8.54 8.88
C THR A 240 17.99 7.62 9.79
N LYS A 241 17.68 7.66 11.09
CA LYS A 241 18.13 6.65 12.05
C LYS A 241 17.71 5.28 11.54
N VAL A 242 18.65 4.50 11.02
CA VAL A 242 18.42 3.09 10.65
C VAL A 242 17.93 2.39 11.91
N MET A 243 16.72 1.82 11.87
CA MET A 243 16.29 0.92 12.92
C MET A 243 17.00 -0.40 12.66
N LEU A 244 18.05 -0.64 13.44
CA LEU A 244 18.74 -1.91 13.47
C LEU A 244 17.85 -2.88 14.23
N VAL A 245 17.30 -3.87 13.52
CA VAL A 245 16.66 -5.01 14.17
C VAL A 245 17.74 -6.08 14.32
N ILE A 246 18.08 -6.39 15.56
CA ILE A 246 19.18 -7.33 15.85
C ILE A 246 18.73 -8.79 15.69
N ALA A 247 19.68 -9.69 15.45
CA ALA A 247 19.44 -11.14 15.25
C ALA A 247 18.49 -11.74 16.28
N LYS A 248 18.69 -11.36 17.55
CA LYS A 248 17.90 -11.83 18.68
C LYS A 248 16.43 -11.41 18.59
N GLU A 249 16.13 -10.21 18.09
CA GLU A 249 14.75 -9.74 17.92
C GLU A 249 14.05 -10.46 16.78
N ILE A 250 14.76 -10.66 15.66
CA ILE A 250 14.28 -11.44 14.51
C ILE A 250 14.01 -12.89 14.93
N GLU A 251 14.97 -13.54 15.59
CA GLU A 251 14.84 -14.88 16.11
C GLU A 251 13.65 -14.98 17.07
N ASN A 252 13.53 -14.06 18.02
CA ASN A 252 12.39 -14.06 18.96
C ASN A 252 11.05 -13.88 18.23
N GLY A 253 10.98 -13.03 17.21
CA GLY A 253 9.77 -12.82 16.41
C GLY A 253 9.36 -14.07 15.65
N ILE A 254 10.32 -14.69 14.95
CA ILE A 254 10.09 -15.95 14.22
C ILE A 254 9.73 -17.06 15.19
N ARG A 255 10.45 -17.18 16.31
CA ARG A 255 10.18 -18.17 17.35
C ARG A 255 8.76 -18.04 17.92
N LYS A 256 8.30 -16.83 18.21
CA LYS A 256 6.92 -16.59 18.69
C LYS A 256 5.86 -17.03 17.67
N LEU A 257 6.14 -16.88 16.37
CA LEU A 257 5.24 -17.28 15.29
C LEU A 257 5.28 -18.80 15.02
N MET A 258 6.46 -19.40 15.14
CA MET A 258 6.75 -20.77 14.69
C MET A 258 6.70 -21.80 15.83
N GLU A 259 7.19 -21.49 17.03
CA GLU A 259 7.26 -22.42 18.16
C GLU A 259 5.93 -22.47 18.93
N GLY A 260 5.13 -23.47 18.55
CA GLY A 260 4.07 -24.01 19.37
C GLY A 260 2.74 -23.27 19.30
N TRP A 261 1.69 -24.06 19.49
CA TRP A 261 0.31 -23.69 19.78
C TRP A 261 0.25 -23.02 21.17
N ASN A 262 0.92 -21.87 21.31
CA ASN A 262 0.65 -20.95 22.40
C ASN A 262 -0.52 -20.05 21.96
N GLU A 263 -1.35 -19.61 22.91
CA GLU A 263 -2.58 -18.83 22.61
C GLU A 263 -2.31 -17.64 21.66
N CYS A 264 -1.13 -17.03 21.73
CA CYS A 264 -0.75 -15.90 20.88
C CYS A 264 -0.49 -16.28 19.41
N GLY A 265 0.24 -17.36 19.16
CA GLY A 265 0.55 -17.84 17.80
C GLY A 265 -0.68 -18.43 17.09
N GLU A 266 -1.57 -19.07 17.84
CA GLU A 266 -2.87 -19.55 17.33
C GLU A 266 -3.79 -18.40 16.93
N ASP A 267 -3.95 -17.39 17.79
CA ASP A 267 -4.78 -16.22 17.50
C ASP A 267 -4.32 -15.54 16.19
N ILE A 268 -3.01 -15.33 16.03
CA ILE A 268 -2.47 -14.69 14.82
C ILE A 268 -2.77 -15.55 13.57
N LYS A 269 -2.50 -16.86 13.61
CA LYS A 269 -2.73 -17.75 12.46
C LYS A 269 -4.22 -17.84 12.10
N GLN A 270 -5.09 -17.91 13.11
CA GLN A 270 -6.53 -17.93 12.93
C GLN A 270 -7.03 -16.64 12.31
N ARG A 271 -6.59 -15.47 12.81
CA ARG A 271 -6.95 -14.16 12.25
C ARG A 271 -6.45 -13.98 10.81
N VAL A 272 -5.25 -14.46 10.49
CA VAL A 272 -4.72 -14.45 9.11
C VAL A 272 -5.56 -15.35 8.21
N LYS A 273 -5.96 -16.54 8.68
CA LYS A 273 -6.84 -17.44 7.93
C LYS A 273 -8.19 -16.81 7.64
N GLU A 274 -8.84 -16.25 8.65
CA GLU A 274 -10.12 -15.54 8.51
C GLU A 274 -10.01 -14.36 7.53
N MET A 275 -8.93 -13.57 7.62
CA MET A 275 -8.72 -12.45 6.70
C MET A 275 -8.41 -12.92 5.28
N SER A 276 -7.72 -14.05 5.11
CA SER A 276 -7.50 -14.68 3.81
C SER A 276 -8.82 -15.11 3.16
N GLU A 277 -9.73 -15.68 3.93
CA GLU A 277 -11.07 -16.05 3.45
C GLU A 277 -11.87 -14.82 3.04
N LYS A 278 -11.90 -13.76 3.87
CA LYS A 278 -12.54 -12.48 3.54
C LYS A 278 -11.98 -11.84 2.26
N SER A 279 -10.65 -11.83 2.13
CA SER A 279 -9.94 -11.33 0.97
C SER A 279 -10.35 -12.04 -0.33
N LYS A 280 -10.51 -13.38 -0.29
CA LYS A 280 -10.94 -14.18 -1.45
C LYS A 280 -12.38 -13.89 -1.85
N VAL A 281 -13.28 -13.73 -0.87
CA VAL A 281 -14.70 -13.50 -1.16
C VAL A 281 -15.02 -12.05 -1.51
N ALA A 282 -14.20 -11.07 -1.07
CA ALA A 282 -14.42 -9.64 -1.35
C ALA A 282 -14.63 -9.30 -2.84
N VAL A 283 -14.00 -10.07 -3.73
CA VAL A 283 -14.06 -9.90 -5.20
C VAL A 283 -15.14 -10.76 -5.88
N VAL A 284 -15.87 -11.59 -5.13
CA VAL A 284 -16.97 -12.42 -5.64
C VAL A 284 -18.25 -11.59 -5.78
N ASP A 285 -19.15 -11.99 -6.70
CA ASP A 285 -20.43 -11.30 -6.91
C ASP A 285 -21.15 -10.97 -5.59
N ARG A 286 -21.64 -9.73 -5.50
CA ARG A 286 -22.33 -9.12 -4.35
C ARG A 286 -21.49 -8.82 -3.11
N TRP A 287 -20.20 -9.13 -3.12
CA TRP A 287 -19.28 -8.73 -2.04
C TRP A 287 -18.75 -7.32 -2.23
N SER A 288 -18.06 -6.81 -1.21
CA SER A 288 -17.68 -5.40 -1.07
C SER A 288 -16.98 -4.85 -2.32
N SER A 289 -15.83 -5.41 -2.68
CA SER A 289 -15.02 -4.92 -3.80
C SER A 289 -15.69 -5.12 -5.15
N TYR A 290 -16.42 -6.23 -5.33
CA TYR A 290 -17.24 -6.43 -6.54
C TYR A 290 -18.25 -5.30 -6.72
N ASN A 291 -18.96 -4.93 -5.66
CA ASN A 291 -19.94 -3.85 -5.69
C ASN A 291 -19.27 -2.50 -5.97
N PHE A 292 -18.12 -2.20 -5.34
CA PHE A 292 -17.38 -0.97 -5.58
C PHE A 292 -16.82 -0.87 -7.00
N VAL A 293 -16.40 -1.99 -7.61
CA VAL A 293 -16.04 -2.03 -9.03
C VAL A 293 -17.25 -1.72 -9.90
N GLY A 294 -18.43 -2.27 -9.58
CA GLY A 294 -19.68 -1.93 -10.25
C GLY A 294 -19.98 -0.43 -10.21
N LEU A 295 -19.93 0.17 -9.02
CA LEU A 295 -20.13 1.61 -8.82
C LEU A 295 -19.11 2.45 -9.59
N LEU A 296 -17.84 2.04 -9.61
CA LEU A 296 -16.78 2.72 -10.36
C LEU A 296 -17.05 2.65 -11.87
N ILE A 297 -17.48 1.50 -12.39
CA ILE A 297 -17.84 1.32 -13.80
C ILE A 297 -19.03 2.22 -14.14
N GLU A 298 -20.07 2.23 -13.32
CA GLU A 298 -21.23 3.12 -13.52
C GLU A 298 -20.81 4.60 -13.57
N ASP A 299 -19.90 5.02 -12.67
CA ASP A 299 -19.39 6.39 -12.66
C ASP A 299 -18.58 6.74 -13.92
N PHE A 300 -17.81 5.80 -14.46
CA PHE A 300 -17.13 5.95 -15.76
C PHE A 300 -18.11 6.01 -16.92
N MET A 301 -19.15 5.17 -16.93
CA MET A 301 -20.19 5.19 -17.96
C MET A 301 -20.96 6.52 -17.97
N ASN A 302 -21.28 7.06 -16.78
CA ASN A 302 -21.96 8.33 -16.63
C ASN A 302 -21.14 9.52 -17.17
N ASN A 303 -19.81 9.47 -17.07
CA ASN A 303 -18.96 10.47 -17.70
C ASN A 303 -19.21 10.54 -19.20
N MET A 304 -19.23 9.37 -19.85
CA MET A 304 -19.41 9.29 -21.30
C MET A 304 -20.77 9.86 -21.75
N HIS A 305 -21.85 9.55 -21.04
CA HIS A 305 -23.16 10.10 -21.38
C HIS A 305 -23.25 11.63 -21.22
N THR A 306 -22.50 12.21 -20.28
CA THR A 306 -22.51 13.65 -20.02
C THR A 306 -21.89 14.48 -21.16
N TYR A 307 -20.98 13.89 -21.96
CA TYR A 307 -20.36 14.56 -23.10
C TYR A 307 -21.18 14.47 -24.39
N ALA A 308 -22.10 13.51 -24.50
CA ALA A 308 -22.94 13.33 -25.70
C ALA A 308 -24.02 14.42 -25.88
N PHE A 309 -24.29 15.23 -24.85
CA PHE A 309 -25.31 16.29 -24.86
C PHE A 309 -24.73 17.72 -24.84
N ARG A 310 -23.42 17.88 -25.11
CA ARG A 310 -22.76 19.20 -25.18
C ARG A 310 -22.55 19.72 -26.61
N GLU A 311 -23.18 19.10 -27.62
CA GLU A 311 -23.22 19.59 -29.01
C GLU A 311 -24.45 20.46 -29.28
#